data_AF-A0A956F3H4-F1
#
_entry.id   AF-A0A956F3H4-F1
#
_cell.length_a   1.000
_cell.length_b   1.000
_cell.length_c   1.000
_cell.angle_alpha   90.00
_cell.angle_beta   90.00
_cell.angle_gamma   90.00
#
_symmetry.space_group_name_H-M   'P 1'
#
loop_
_entity.id
_entity.type
_entity.pdbx_description
1 polymer ?
#
loop_
_entity_poly.entity_id
_entity_poly.type
_entity_poly.pdbx_seq_one_letter_code
_entity_poly.pdbx_strand_id
1 'polypeptide(L)'
;MRVLLRHQTKYQYGSPVALGPHIVRLRPAAHTRATVESYNLRLEPEPGVRWQQDPWGNRIARLSFLKEQRIEQLEIDVDLALDIRPVNPFDFFVDDRCENLPFAYPDGLAEELAPFLASPRGNLLDAFVKEQPAEGNFIDWLVALNMRVAQRVQYLIRMDPGLQTSEETLTKNSGSCRDSAQLLVDVLRANGLAARFVSGYLIQLADEGNIPDLAKGVSSDVADVHAWAEVYVPGGGWIGLDGTSGLLCGEGHIPLACTVNPELAAPVTGTAEQEARGFEHHMEVIRLGHEPRPRKPYTDEQWDQLTATGASVDEALRAQGIDLTTGGEPTFTSRLHPKLPEWNTEALGETKWQQGLVMAKELHKRFGVGGLVQYRMGKQYPGESLPRWAL
;
A
#
# COMPACT_ATOMS: atom_id res chain seq x y z
N MET A 1 0.73 -6.95 -8.31
CA MET A 1 2.01 -6.56 -7.69
C MET A 1 2.09 -7.33 -6.41
N ARG A 2 3.12 -8.16 -6.25
CA ARG A 2 3.26 -8.96 -5.04
C ARG A 2 4.01 -8.14 -3.99
N VAL A 3 3.52 -8.11 -2.77
CA VAL A 3 4.12 -7.39 -1.65
C VAL A 3 4.13 -8.25 -0.39
N LEU A 4 5.13 -8.04 0.46
CA LEU A 4 5.17 -8.52 1.83
C LEU A 4 4.92 -7.32 2.75
N LEU A 5 3.86 -7.41 3.54
CA LEU A 5 3.60 -6.51 4.65
C LEU A 5 4.14 -7.16 5.94
N ARG A 6 4.92 -6.40 6.70
CA ARG A 6 5.30 -6.74 8.07
C ARG A 6 4.63 -5.77 9.02
N HIS A 7 3.97 -6.31 10.03
CA HIS A 7 3.39 -5.56 11.15
C HIS A 7 4.02 -6.09 12.42
N GLN A 8 4.59 -5.21 13.23
CA GLN A 8 5.06 -5.53 14.57
C GLN A 8 4.42 -4.60 15.59
N THR A 9 3.93 -5.18 16.68
CA THR A 9 3.48 -4.45 17.86
C THR A 9 4.13 -5.06 19.09
N LYS A 10 4.74 -4.23 19.91
CA LYS A 10 5.45 -4.64 21.12
C LYS A 10 4.99 -3.82 22.31
N TYR A 11 4.45 -4.51 23.31
CA TYR A 11 4.07 -3.96 24.62
C TYR A 11 5.16 -4.30 25.63
N GLN A 12 5.66 -3.30 26.34
CA GLN A 12 6.66 -3.46 27.39
C GLN A 12 6.07 -3.07 28.74
N TYR A 13 6.19 -3.95 29.73
CA TYR A 13 5.67 -3.74 31.07
C TYR A 13 6.82 -3.35 32.02
N GLY A 14 6.51 -2.51 33.01
CA GLY A 14 7.53 -2.03 33.97
C GLY A 14 8.04 -3.11 34.94
N SER A 15 7.34 -4.22 35.03
CA SER A 15 7.68 -5.44 35.78
C SER A 15 6.91 -6.61 35.19
N PRO A 16 7.27 -7.87 35.50
CA PRO A 16 6.51 -9.04 35.03
C PRO A 16 5.03 -8.99 35.45
N VAL A 17 4.12 -9.05 34.48
CA VAL A 17 2.65 -9.03 34.70
C VAL A 17 2.00 -10.33 34.23
N ALA A 18 0.85 -10.68 34.80
CA ALA A 18 -0.05 -11.63 34.13
C ALA A 18 -0.93 -10.91 33.11
N LEU A 19 -1.13 -11.59 31.97
CA LEU A 19 -2.09 -11.17 30.96
C LEU A 19 -3.39 -11.96 31.09
N GLY A 20 -4.50 -11.25 30.93
CA GLY A 20 -5.80 -11.85 30.70
C GLY A 20 -6.01 -12.25 29.23
N PRO A 21 -7.21 -12.74 28.87
CA PRO A 21 -7.52 -13.09 27.49
C PRO A 21 -7.33 -11.91 26.55
N HIS A 22 -6.73 -12.16 25.38
CA HIS A 22 -6.61 -11.17 24.32
C HIS A 22 -7.36 -11.62 23.07
N ILE A 23 -7.70 -10.67 22.20
CA ILE A 23 -8.25 -10.88 20.87
C ILE A 23 -7.38 -10.09 19.90
N VAL A 24 -6.85 -10.77 18.90
CA VAL A 24 -6.09 -10.18 17.78
C VAL A 24 -6.93 -10.25 16.52
N ARG A 25 -7.07 -9.11 15.83
CA ARG A 25 -7.87 -8.93 14.61
C ARG A 25 -7.00 -8.54 13.42
N LEU A 26 -5.79 -9.09 13.34
CA LEU A 26 -4.80 -8.72 12.32
C LEU A 26 -4.81 -9.65 11.10
N ARG A 27 -5.85 -10.48 10.93
CA ARG A 27 -5.98 -11.37 9.78
C ARG A 27 -6.95 -10.77 8.76
N PRO A 28 -6.59 -10.68 7.47
CA PRO A 28 -7.49 -10.17 6.44
C PRO A 28 -8.85 -10.86 6.41
N ALA A 29 -9.87 -10.03 6.28
CA ALA A 29 -11.26 -10.43 6.10
C ALA A 29 -11.44 -11.14 4.76
N ALA A 30 -12.45 -12.01 4.67
CA ALA A 30 -12.66 -12.84 3.50
C ALA A 30 -13.02 -12.04 2.23
N HIS A 31 -13.54 -10.82 2.37
CA HIS A 31 -13.93 -9.94 1.27
C HIS A 31 -12.81 -8.99 0.82
N THR A 32 -11.57 -9.19 1.29
CA THR A 32 -10.42 -8.43 0.79
C THR A 32 -10.25 -8.63 -0.72
N ARG A 33 -9.99 -7.54 -1.46
CA ARG A 33 -9.84 -7.57 -2.92
C ARG A 33 -8.45 -8.08 -3.34
N ALA A 34 -7.42 -7.85 -2.51
CA ALA A 34 -6.09 -8.38 -2.76
C ALA A 34 -6.07 -9.90 -2.51
N THR A 35 -5.30 -10.64 -3.32
CA THR A 35 -5.15 -12.08 -3.08
C THR A 35 -4.17 -12.30 -1.93
N VAL A 36 -4.63 -12.90 -0.83
CA VAL A 36 -3.77 -13.29 0.29
C VAL A 36 -3.03 -14.57 -0.05
N GLU A 37 -1.72 -14.46 -0.30
CA GLU A 37 -0.86 -15.59 -0.65
C GLU A 37 -0.37 -16.35 0.60
N SER A 38 0.00 -15.61 1.65
CA SER A 38 0.37 -16.19 2.93
C SER A 38 0.05 -15.24 4.08
N TYR A 39 -0.20 -15.82 5.25
CA TYR A 39 -0.42 -15.10 6.49
C TYR A 39 0.25 -15.87 7.63
N ASN A 40 1.09 -15.19 8.39
CA ASN A 40 1.71 -15.72 9.59
C ASN A 40 1.44 -14.78 10.77
N LEU A 41 1.07 -15.34 11.92
CA LEU A 41 0.93 -14.63 13.19
C LEU A 41 1.89 -15.25 14.18
N ARG A 42 2.92 -14.50 14.57
CA ARG A 42 3.86 -14.90 15.62
C ARG A 42 3.59 -14.07 16.87
N LEU A 43 3.63 -14.74 18.02
CA LEU A 43 3.30 -14.17 19.31
C LEU A 43 4.40 -14.56 20.29
N GLU A 44 4.97 -13.57 20.99
CA GLU A 44 6.00 -13.82 21.99
C GLU A 44 5.66 -13.13 23.31
N PRO A 45 5.61 -13.85 24.44
CA PRO A 45 5.72 -15.32 24.56
C PRO A 45 4.51 -16.04 23.93
N GLU A 46 4.72 -17.29 23.51
CA GLU A 46 3.70 -18.08 22.82
C GLU A 46 2.49 -18.40 23.73
N PRO A 47 1.27 -17.91 23.41
CA PRO A 47 0.07 -18.21 24.17
C PRO A 47 -0.68 -19.40 23.56
N GLY A 48 -1.72 -19.87 24.27
CA GLY A 48 -2.74 -20.70 23.63
C GLY A 48 -3.54 -19.86 22.62
N VAL A 49 -3.56 -20.27 21.35
CA VAL A 49 -4.29 -19.56 20.27
C VAL A 49 -5.51 -20.35 19.84
N ARG A 50 -6.67 -19.69 19.75
CA ARG A 50 -7.88 -20.23 19.11
C ARG A 50 -8.43 -19.27 18.08
N TRP A 51 -8.54 -19.74 16.84
CA TRP A 51 -9.16 -18.98 15.77
C TRP A 51 -10.68 -19.15 15.79
N GLN A 52 -11.39 -18.04 15.61
CA GLN A 52 -12.84 -18.02 15.51
C GLN A 52 -13.29 -16.92 14.55
N GLN A 53 -14.58 -16.96 14.19
CA GLN A 53 -15.27 -15.82 13.58
C GLN A 53 -16.13 -15.13 14.63
N ASP A 54 -16.11 -13.81 14.63
CA ASP A 54 -17.08 -13.03 15.40
C ASP A 54 -18.43 -12.95 14.65
N PRO A 55 -19.49 -12.38 15.25
CA PRO A 55 -20.81 -12.28 14.62
C PRO A 55 -20.82 -11.55 13.28
N TRP A 56 -19.80 -10.74 12.97
CA TRP A 56 -19.67 -10.00 11.72
C TRP A 56 -18.80 -10.74 10.68
N GLY A 57 -18.36 -11.96 11.01
CA GLY A 57 -17.53 -12.79 10.14
C GLY A 57 -16.04 -12.43 10.17
N ASN A 58 -15.61 -11.55 11.08
CA ASN A 58 -14.20 -11.17 11.21
C ASN A 58 -13.40 -12.36 11.75
N ARG A 59 -12.21 -12.59 11.20
CA ARG A 59 -11.30 -13.64 11.67
C ARG A 59 -10.51 -13.13 12.86
N ILE A 60 -10.76 -13.69 14.03
CA ILE A 60 -10.13 -13.25 15.26
C ILE A 60 -9.35 -14.39 15.93
N ALA A 61 -8.15 -14.08 16.42
CA ALA A 61 -7.33 -14.98 17.22
C ALA A 61 -7.55 -14.68 18.69
N ARG A 62 -8.15 -15.61 19.43
CA ARG A 62 -8.32 -15.50 20.87
C ARG A 62 -7.11 -16.10 21.57
N LEU A 63 -6.41 -15.29 22.33
CA LEU A 63 -5.20 -15.67 23.05
C LEU A 63 -5.53 -15.95 24.51
N SER A 64 -4.99 -17.04 25.04
CA SER A 64 -5.07 -17.41 26.44
C SER A 64 -3.67 -17.61 27.01
N PHE A 65 -3.35 -16.87 28.06
CA PHE A 65 -2.10 -16.97 28.80
C PHE A 65 -2.28 -17.84 30.05
N LEU A 66 -1.23 -18.54 30.46
CA LEU A 66 -1.28 -19.33 31.69
C LEU A 66 -1.28 -18.38 32.89
N LYS A 67 -2.12 -18.67 33.89
CA LYS A 67 -2.28 -17.79 35.07
C LYS A 67 -0.97 -17.56 35.85
N GLU A 68 -0.10 -18.57 35.87
CA GLU A 68 1.20 -18.52 36.56
C GLU A 68 2.28 -17.81 35.72
N GLN A 69 2.04 -17.60 34.42
CA GLN A 69 3.01 -17.00 33.50
C GLN A 69 3.02 -15.49 33.71
N ARG A 70 4.20 -14.98 34.08
CA ARG A 70 4.48 -13.56 34.24
C ARG A 70 5.39 -13.13 33.11
N ILE A 71 5.05 -12.04 32.43
CA ILE A 71 5.77 -11.59 31.23
C ILE A 71 6.13 -10.12 31.36
N GLU A 72 7.33 -9.76 30.90
CA GLU A 72 7.77 -8.36 30.84
C GLU A 72 7.39 -7.71 29.51
N GLN A 73 6.99 -8.53 28.52
CA GLN A 73 6.78 -8.08 27.16
C GLN A 73 5.79 -8.98 26.42
N LEU A 74 4.99 -8.38 25.55
CA LEU A 74 4.17 -9.05 24.55
C LEU A 74 4.52 -8.51 23.16
N GLU A 75 5.03 -9.35 22.27
CA GLU A 75 5.25 -9.06 20.86
C GLU A 75 4.22 -9.78 19.98
N ILE A 76 3.70 -9.05 19.01
CA ILE A 76 2.74 -9.51 18.01
C ILE A 76 3.30 -9.15 16.64
N ASP A 77 3.75 -10.17 15.91
CA ASP A 77 4.27 -10.02 14.56
C ASP A 77 3.29 -10.64 13.56
N VAL A 78 3.02 -9.92 12.48
CA VAL A 78 2.27 -10.42 11.32
C VAL A 78 3.11 -10.24 10.06
N ASP A 79 3.34 -11.35 9.37
CA ASP A 79 3.84 -11.36 7.99
C ASP A 79 2.68 -11.71 7.05
N LEU A 80 2.44 -10.85 6.08
CA LEU A 80 1.33 -10.97 5.14
C LEU A 80 1.82 -10.76 3.71
N ALA A 81 1.82 -11.82 2.90
CA ALA A 81 2.11 -11.72 1.47
C ALA A 81 0.82 -11.55 0.68
N LEU A 82 0.78 -10.53 -0.19
CA LEU A 82 -0.39 -10.15 -0.98
C LEU A 82 -0.03 -10.01 -2.45
N ASP A 83 -0.88 -10.48 -3.36
CA ASP A 83 -0.92 -9.98 -4.74
C ASP A 83 -2.00 -8.91 -4.87
N ILE A 84 -1.55 -7.65 -4.96
CA ILE A 84 -2.37 -6.45 -5.08
C ILE A 84 -2.48 -6.09 -6.56
N ARG A 85 -3.69 -6.07 -7.11
CA ARG A 85 -3.95 -5.69 -8.50
C ARG A 85 -4.82 -4.43 -8.53
N PRO A 86 -4.58 -3.48 -9.45
CA PRO A 86 -5.44 -2.32 -9.60
C PRO A 86 -6.90 -2.74 -9.73
N VAL A 87 -7.77 -2.09 -8.98
CA VAL A 87 -9.22 -2.29 -9.07
C VAL A 87 -9.88 -0.98 -9.45
N ASN A 88 -10.92 -1.04 -10.28
CA ASN A 88 -11.80 0.12 -10.44
C ASN A 88 -12.70 0.20 -9.20
N PRO A 89 -12.61 1.25 -8.36
CA PRO A 89 -13.45 1.37 -7.18
C PRO A 89 -14.94 1.55 -7.52
N PHE A 90 -15.27 1.91 -8.76
CA PHE A 90 -16.64 2.07 -9.27
C PHE A 90 -17.16 0.85 -10.05
N ASP A 91 -16.46 -0.28 -10.02
CA ASP A 91 -16.88 -1.51 -10.71
C ASP A 91 -17.96 -2.27 -9.92
N PHE A 92 -19.16 -1.70 -9.89
CA PHE A 92 -20.35 -2.28 -9.30
C PHE A 92 -21.61 -1.77 -10.02
N PHE A 93 -22.70 -2.51 -9.90
CA PHE A 93 -24.01 -2.08 -10.34
C PHE A 93 -24.84 -1.70 -9.12
N VAL A 94 -25.71 -0.70 -9.24
CA VAL A 94 -26.72 -0.40 -8.23
C VAL A 94 -28.08 -0.79 -8.77
N ASP A 95 -28.97 -1.23 -7.90
CA ASP A 95 -30.38 -1.42 -8.26
C ASP A 95 -30.98 -0.09 -8.72
N ASP A 96 -31.91 -0.10 -9.68
CA ASP A 96 -32.63 1.09 -10.17
C ASP A 96 -33.25 1.93 -9.03
N ARG A 97 -33.70 1.25 -7.95
CA ARG A 97 -34.26 1.91 -6.76
C ARG A 97 -33.28 2.82 -6.05
N CYS A 98 -31.98 2.57 -6.19
CA CYS A 98 -30.89 3.27 -5.54
C CYS A 98 -30.25 4.33 -6.44
N GLU A 99 -30.80 4.58 -7.64
CA GLU A 99 -30.28 5.60 -8.54
C GLU A 99 -30.29 6.98 -7.89
N ASN A 100 -31.33 7.29 -7.12
CA ASN A 100 -31.49 8.56 -6.43
C ASN A 100 -31.80 8.41 -4.95
N LEU A 101 -31.37 9.38 -4.15
CA LEU A 101 -31.77 9.52 -2.75
C LEU A 101 -33.11 10.26 -2.60
N PRO A 102 -33.87 9.99 -1.52
CA PRO A 102 -33.70 8.82 -0.64
C PRO A 102 -34.23 7.55 -1.31
N PHE A 103 -33.66 6.40 -0.95
CA PHE A 103 -34.20 5.09 -1.34
C PHE A 103 -34.49 4.21 -0.12
N ALA A 104 -35.36 3.22 -0.32
CA ALA A 104 -35.64 2.20 0.68
C ALA A 104 -34.92 0.89 0.35
N TYR A 105 -34.40 0.21 1.37
CA TYR A 105 -33.91 -1.16 1.22
C TYR A 105 -35.06 -2.09 0.81
N PRO A 106 -34.79 -3.12 -0.03
CA PRO A 106 -35.76 -4.16 -0.32
C PRO A 106 -36.36 -4.81 0.94
N ASP A 107 -37.59 -5.31 0.81
CA ASP A 107 -38.30 -5.99 1.90
C ASP A 107 -37.45 -7.12 2.50
N GLY A 108 -37.41 -7.20 3.84
CA GLY A 108 -36.57 -8.16 4.58
C GLY A 108 -35.10 -7.74 4.71
N LEU A 109 -34.51 -7.09 3.71
CA LEU A 109 -33.09 -6.71 3.75
C LEU A 109 -32.80 -5.64 4.82
N ALA A 110 -33.75 -4.73 5.05
CA ALA A 110 -33.65 -3.75 6.14
C ALA A 110 -33.56 -4.43 7.53
N GLU A 111 -34.21 -5.59 7.72
CA GLU A 111 -34.17 -6.34 8.97
C GLU A 111 -32.80 -7.00 9.16
N GLU A 112 -32.22 -7.57 8.11
CA GLU A 112 -30.86 -8.11 8.12
C GLU A 112 -29.80 -7.03 8.36
N LEU A 113 -30.05 -5.81 7.86
CA LEU A 113 -29.16 -4.66 8.01
C LEU A 113 -29.45 -3.81 9.25
N ALA A 114 -30.44 -4.16 10.08
CA ALA A 114 -30.90 -3.33 11.20
C ALA A 114 -29.76 -2.85 12.13
N PRO A 115 -28.75 -3.68 12.49
CA PRO A 115 -27.63 -3.22 13.32
C PRO A 115 -26.78 -2.11 12.67
N PHE A 116 -26.75 -2.07 11.33
CA PHE A 116 -25.99 -1.11 10.54
C PHE A 116 -26.77 0.16 10.20
N LEU A 117 -28.06 0.22 10.51
CA LEU A 117 -28.96 1.36 10.26
C LEU A 117 -29.15 2.25 11.51
N ALA A 118 -28.65 1.83 12.67
CA ALA A 118 -28.83 2.55 13.93
C ALA A 118 -28.12 3.92 13.90
N SER A 119 -28.89 4.99 13.71
CA SER A 119 -28.36 6.37 13.67
C SER A 119 -28.06 6.91 15.08
N PRO A 120 -26.84 7.38 15.34
CA PRO A 120 -26.59 8.25 16.48
C PRO A 120 -27.27 9.60 16.28
N ARG A 121 -27.41 10.38 17.36
CA ARG A 121 -28.02 11.71 17.37
C ARG A 121 -27.05 12.70 17.99
N GLY A 122 -27.02 13.92 17.45
CA GLY A 122 -26.16 14.99 17.93
C GLY A 122 -26.47 16.29 17.18
N ASN A 123 -26.35 17.44 17.84
CA ASN A 123 -26.75 18.71 17.24
C ASN A 123 -25.85 19.09 16.07
N LEU A 124 -24.53 18.85 16.17
CA LEU A 124 -23.58 19.12 15.10
C LEU A 124 -23.69 18.09 13.99
N LEU A 125 -23.89 16.81 14.33
CA LEU A 125 -24.14 15.75 13.36
C LEU A 125 -25.41 16.04 12.55
N ASP A 126 -26.52 16.37 13.22
CA ASP A 126 -27.78 16.71 12.57
C ASP A 126 -27.65 17.96 11.68
N ALA A 127 -26.85 18.94 12.09
CA ALA A 127 -26.54 20.12 11.27
C ALA A 127 -25.72 19.73 10.03
N PHE A 128 -24.68 18.92 10.20
CA PHE A 128 -23.82 18.46 9.11
C PHE A 128 -24.56 17.56 8.11
N VAL A 129 -25.50 16.74 8.58
CA VAL A 129 -26.41 15.96 7.73
C VAL A 129 -27.31 16.88 6.89
N LYS A 130 -27.85 17.95 7.48
CA LYS A 130 -28.68 18.95 6.76
C LYS A 130 -27.92 19.78 5.72
N GLU A 131 -26.60 19.85 5.82
CA GLU A 131 -25.76 20.50 4.79
C GLU A 131 -25.65 19.66 3.51
N GLN A 132 -26.01 18.37 3.57
CA GLN A 132 -26.00 17.48 2.42
C GLN A 132 -27.31 17.62 1.63
N PRO A 133 -27.29 17.46 0.29
CA PRO A 133 -28.51 17.39 -0.50
C PRO A 133 -29.41 16.25 -0.01
N ALA A 134 -30.71 16.52 0.16
CA ALA A 134 -31.69 15.52 0.57
C ALA A 134 -32.06 14.54 -0.58
N GLU A 135 -31.85 14.98 -1.83
CA GLU A 135 -32.16 14.25 -3.06
C GLU A 135 -31.00 14.40 -4.05
N GLY A 136 -30.94 13.50 -5.04
CA GLY A 136 -29.96 13.51 -6.12
C GLY A 136 -29.41 12.13 -6.43
N ASN A 137 -28.56 12.04 -7.47
CA ASN A 137 -27.92 10.79 -7.84
C ASN A 137 -27.10 10.25 -6.66
N PHE A 138 -27.34 9.00 -6.28
CA PHE A 138 -26.77 8.41 -5.08
C PHE A 138 -25.24 8.32 -5.11
N ILE A 139 -24.65 7.97 -6.26
CA ILE A 139 -23.19 7.81 -6.39
C ILE A 139 -22.50 9.16 -6.32
N ASP A 140 -23.03 10.17 -7.02
CA ASP A 140 -22.51 11.53 -6.94
C ASP A 140 -22.61 12.08 -5.52
N TRP A 141 -23.72 11.81 -4.83
CA TRP A 141 -23.91 12.17 -3.43
C TRP A 141 -22.89 11.48 -2.53
N LEU A 142 -22.63 10.19 -2.73
CA LEU A 142 -21.70 9.41 -1.94
C LEU A 142 -20.26 9.92 -2.08
N VAL A 143 -19.83 10.18 -3.32
CA VAL A 143 -18.52 10.79 -3.62
C VAL A 143 -18.42 12.17 -2.99
N ALA A 144 -19.44 13.01 -3.14
CA ALA A 144 -19.47 14.35 -2.58
C ALA A 144 -19.40 14.35 -1.04
N LEU A 145 -20.13 13.45 -0.38
CA LEU A 145 -20.08 13.29 1.07
C LEU A 145 -18.66 12.91 1.53
N ASN A 146 -18.04 11.93 0.88
CA ASN A 146 -16.70 11.48 1.25
C ASN A 146 -15.66 12.60 1.11
N MET A 147 -15.70 13.34 -0.01
CA MET A 147 -14.86 14.51 -0.24
C MET A 147 -15.11 15.61 0.79
N ARG A 148 -16.37 15.86 1.16
CA ARG A 148 -16.72 16.87 2.18
C ARG A 148 -16.16 16.51 3.56
N VAL A 149 -16.24 15.24 3.97
CA VAL A 149 -15.63 14.80 5.23
C VAL A 149 -14.12 15.01 5.20
N ALA A 150 -13.44 14.61 4.11
CA ALA A 150 -12.00 14.81 3.95
C ALA A 150 -11.57 16.28 3.98
N GLN A 151 -12.42 17.18 3.47
CA GLN A 151 -12.19 18.64 3.53
C GLN A 151 -12.51 19.24 4.90
N ARG A 152 -13.50 18.69 5.60
CA ARG A 152 -14.04 19.20 6.87
C ARG A 152 -13.22 18.76 8.09
N VAL A 153 -12.53 17.63 7.99
CA VAL A 153 -11.73 17.05 9.07
C VAL A 153 -10.26 17.10 8.69
N GLN A 154 -9.52 18.03 9.29
CA GLN A 154 -8.07 18.09 9.14
C GLN A 154 -7.44 16.82 9.73
N TYR A 155 -6.75 16.06 8.88
CA TYR A 155 -6.08 14.83 9.29
C TYR A 155 -4.91 15.12 10.24
N LEU A 156 -4.88 14.42 11.38
CA LEU A 156 -3.79 14.45 12.35
C LEU A 156 -3.49 13.03 12.85
N ILE A 157 -2.21 12.73 13.03
CA ILE A 157 -1.78 11.49 13.69
C ILE A 157 -2.07 11.64 15.19
N ARG A 158 -2.83 10.70 15.76
CA ARG A 158 -3.23 10.72 17.17
C ARG A 158 -2.72 9.49 17.89
N MET A 159 -1.96 9.73 18.96
CA MET A 159 -1.49 8.67 19.87
C MET A 159 -2.47 8.37 21.01
N ASP A 160 -3.45 9.26 21.25
CA ASP A 160 -4.44 9.05 22.31
C ASP A 160 -5.25 7.78 22.05
N PRO A 161 -5.55 6.98 23.08
CA PRO A 161 -6.47 5.85 22.96
C PRO A 161 -7.89 6.34 22.65
N GLY A 162 -8.69 5.44 22.07
CA GLY A 162 -10.11 5.67 21.84
C GLY A 162 -10.44 6.52 20.61
N LEU A 163 -11.73 6.63 20.34
CA LEU A 163 -12.30 7.28 19.16
C LEU A 163 -12.89 8.63 19.56
N GLN A 164 -12.75 9.67 18.73
CA GLN A 164 -13.62 10.84 18.88
C GLN A 164 -15.03 10.48 18.43
N THR A 165 -16.01 10.98 19.18
CA THR A 165 -17.39 11.00 18.71
C THR A 165 -17.54 11.97 17.53
N SER A 166 -18.58 11.77 16.71
CA SER A 166 -18.87 12.67 15.59
C SER A 166 -19.07 14.13 16.02
N GLU A 167 -19.67 14.39 17.19
CA GLU A 167 -19.78 15.74 17.77
C GLU A 167 -18.41 16.34 18.08
N GLU A 168 -17.50 15.56 18.66
CA GLU A 168 -16.13 16.01 18.96
C GLU A 168 -15.34 16.28 17.69
N THR A 169 -15.42 15.39 16.69
CA THR A 169 -14.73 15.56 15.40
C THR A 169 -15.24 16.80 14.67
N LEU A 170 -16.56 17.02 14.64
CA LEU A 170 -17.16 18.21 14.02
C LEU A 170 -16.82 19.49 14.77
N THR A 171 -16.74 19.44 16.11
CA THR A 171 -16.28 20.56 16.95
C THR A 171 -14.82 20.91 16.68
N LYS A 172 -13.93 19.90 16.67
CA LYS A 172 -12.48 20.08 16.53
C LYS A 172 -12.05 20.37 15.08
N ASN A 173 -12.89 20.06 14.09
CA ASN A 173 -12.55 20.08 12.66
C ASN A 173 -11.26 19.29 12.35
N SER A 174 -10.91 18.30 13.18
CA SER A 174 -9.66 17.56 13.07
C SER A 174 -9.76 16.19 13.74
N GLY A 175 -9.04 15.22 13.19
CA GLY A 175 -9.13 13.85 13.63
C GLY A 175 -8.15 12.93 12.89
N SER A 176 -8.08 11.69 13.39
CA SER A 176 -7.36 10.59 12.76
C SER A 176 -8.25 9.83 11.77
N CYS A 177 -7.72 8.80 11.10
CA CYS A 177 -8.47 7.99 10.13
C CYS A 177 -9.73 7.36 10.75
N ARG A 178 -9.60 6.83 11.97
CA ARG A 178 -10.71 6.29 12.75
C ARG A 178 -11.80 7.33 13.04
N ASP A 179 -11.45 8.57 13.32
CA ASP A 179 -12.41 9.62 13.65
C ASP A 179 -13.23 10.02 12.39
N SER A 180 -12.54 10.11 11.25
CA SER A 180 -13.17 10.41 9.95
C SER A 180 -14.07 9.25 9.49
N ALA A 181 -13.62 8.01 9.68
CA ALA A 181 -14.39 6.80 9.39
C ALA A 181 -15.67 6.73 10.24
N GLN A 182 -15.58 7.05 11.54
CA GLN A 182 -16.77 7.08 12.40
C GLN A 182 -17.76 8.16 11.98
N LEU A 183 -17.27 9.37 11.67
CA LEU A 183 -18.13 10.45 11.20
C LEU A 183 -18.86 10.05 9.91
N LEU A 184 -18.18 9.40 8.97
CA LEU A 184 -18.82 8.87 7.75
C LEU A 184 -19.90 7.85 8.07
N VAL A 185 -19.61 6.86 8.93
CA VAL A 185 -20.59 5.86 9.36
C VAL A 185 -21.83 6.53 9.95
N ASP A 186 -21.65 7.50 10.84
CA ASP A 186 -22.75 8.18 11.52
C ASP A 186 -23.60 9.01 10.56
N VAL A 187 -22.97 9.74 9.63
CA VAL A 187 -23.68 10.54 8.61
C VAL A 187 -24.45 9.65 7.64
N LEU A 188 -23.86 8.53 7.21
CA LEU A 188 -24.55 7.55 6.36
C LEU A 188 -25.78 6.98 7.07
N ARG A 189 -25.63 6.55 8.33
CA ARG A 189 -26.75 6.03 9.13
C ARG A 189 -27.84 7.07 9.39
N ALA A 190 -27.46 8.33 9.60
CA ALA A 190 -28.41 9.43 9.76
C ALA A 190 -29.23 9.72 8.49
N ASN A 191 -28.69 9.37 7.31
CA ASN A 191 -29.40 9.40 6.02
C ASN A 191 -30.13 8.09 5.70
N GLY A 192 -30.27 7.18 6.67
CA GLY A 192 -30.98 5.91 6.50
C GLY A 192 -30.20 4.86 5.70
N LEU A 193 -28.89 5.03 5.53
CA LEU A 193 -28.02 4.10 4.81
C LEU A 193 -27.30 3.17 5.80
N ALA A 194 -27.33 1.88 5.53
CA ALA A 194 -26.63 0.87 6.34
C ALA A 194 -25.12 1.05 6.18
N ALA A 195 -24.43 1.35 7.28
CA ALA A 195 -23.00 1.60 7.28
C ALA A 195 -22.26 0.88 8.42
N ARG A 196 -21.00 0.53 8.19
CA ARG A 196 -20.13 -0.14 9.16
C ARG A 196 -18.74 0.47 9.20
N PHE A 197 -18.12 0.37 10.37
CA PHE A 197 -16.75 0.77 10.59
C PHE A 197 -15.81 -0.37 10.18
N VAL A 198 -14.74 -0.04 9.47
CA VAL A 198 -13.71 -1.00 9.07
C VAL A 198 -12.35 -0.59 9.61
N SER A 199 -11.66 -1.52 10.25
CA SER A 199 -10.24 -1.42 10.58
C SER A 199 -9.46 -2.36 9.66
N GLY A 200 -8.36 -1.88 9.11
CA GLY A 200 -7.54 -2.67 8.21
C GLY A 200 -6.13 -2.13 8.01
N TYR A 201 -5.47 -2.61 6.96
CA TYR A 201 -4.23 -2.01 6.47
C TYR A 201 -4.50 -1.14 5.26
N LEU A 202 -3.77 -0.03 5.14
CA LEU A 202 -3.67 0.74 3.91
C LEU A 202 -2.25 0.62 3.37
N ILE A 203 -2.10 -0.03 2.22
CA ILE A 203 -0.84 -0.15 1.49
C ILE A 203 -0.89 0.82 0.30
N GLN A 204 0.04 1.77 0.27
CA GLN A 204 0.19 2.69 -0.86
C GLN A 204 1.57 2.49 -1.46
N LEU A 205 1.59 2.14 -2.75
CA LEU A 205 2.83 1.93 -3.49
C LEU A 205 3.17 3.20 -4.26
N ALA A 206 4.41 3.64 -4.19
CA ALA A 206 4.89 4.75 -4.97
C ALA A 206 4.83 4.42 -6.47
N ASP A 207 4.32 5.35 -7.27
CA ASP A 207 4.42 5.23 -8.71
C ASP A 207 5.89 5.39 -9.13
N GLU A 208 6.34 4.51 -10.01
CA GLU A 208 7.68 4.56 -10.61
C GLU A 208 7.79 5.63 -11.71
N GLY A 209 6.75 6.43 -11.94
CA GLY A 209 6.75 7.54 -12.89
C GLY A 209 6.54 7.09 -14.33
N ASN A 210 5.67 6.10 -14.54
CA ASN A 210 5.40 5.54 -15.87
C ASN A 210 4.53 6.44 -16.76
N ILE A 211 3.88 7.44 -16.18
CA ILE A 211 2.91 8.29 -16.90
C ILE A 211 3.21 9.77 -16.56
N PRO A 212 3.71 10.55 -17.52
CA PRO A 212 3.83 12.00 -17.38
C PRO A 212 2.46 12.63 -17.08
N ASP A 213 2.44 13.70 -16.29
CA ASP A 213 1.28 14.59 -16.08
C ASP A 213 0.09 14.03 -15.29
N LEU A 214 0.24 12.93 -14.54
CA LEU A 214 -0.73 12.49 -13.53
C LEU A 214 -0.39 12.96 -12.12
N ALA A 215 -1.41 13.04 -11.26
CA ALA A 215 -1.24 13.28 -9.83
C ALA A 215 -0.30 12.21 -9.25
N LYS A 216 0.82 12.65 -8.67
CA LYS A 216 1.76 11.75 -8.01
C LYS A 216 1.15 11.33 -6.68
N GLY A 217 1.04 10.03 -6.46
CA GLY A 217 0.66 9.45 -5.17
C GLY A 217 1.78 9.60 -4.13
N VAL A 218 1.92 8.61 -3.25
CA VAL A 218 2.99 8.59 -2.24
C VAL A 218 4.39 8.58 -2.88
N SER A 219 5.36 9.24 -2.23
CA SER A 219 6.74 9.34 -2.72
C SER A 219 7.58 8.09 -2.46
N SER A 220 7.15 7.25 -1.52
CA SER A 220 7.74 5.96 -1.17
C SER A 220 6.62 4.97 -0.88
N ASP A 221 6.93 3.68 -0.94
CA ASP A 221 5.98 2.65 -0.50
C ASP A 221 5.73 2.84 1.00
N VAL A 222 4.47 2.87 1.41
CA VAL A 222 4.06 3.03 2.80
C VAL A 222 2.94 2.05 3.12
N ALA A 223 2.93 1.58 4.36
CA ALA A 223 1.84 0.80 4.91
C ALA A 223 1.60 1.19 6.37
N ASP A 224 0.33 1.30 6.74
CA ASP A 224 -0.09 1.62 8.10
C ASP A 224 -1.40 0.91 8.44
N VAL A 225 -1.72 0.82 9.73
CA VAL A 225 -3.07 0.49 10.19
C VAL A 225 -3.97 1.68 9.88
N HIS A 226 -5.09 1.39 9.22
CA HIS A 226 -6.02 2.40 8.75
C HIS A 226 -7.46 2.05 9.12
N ALA A 227 -8.35 3.04 9.01
CA ALA A 227 -9.77 2.86 9.20
C ALA A 227 -10.57 3.64 8.16
N TRP A 228 -11.69 3.06 7.73
CA TRP A 228 -12.61 3.64 6.75
C TRP A 228 -14.05 3.23 7.05
N ALA A 229 -15.00 3.84 6.34
CA ALA A 229 -16.41 3.48 6.42
C ALA A 229 -16.80 2.61 5.21
N GLU A 230 -17.71 1.68 5.41
CA GLU A 230 -18.38 0.98 4.31
C GLU A 230 -19.89 1.21 4.37
N VAL A 231 -20.49 1.48 3.21
CA VAL A 231 -21.95 1.58 3.03
C VAL A 231 -22.47 0.38 2.26
N TYR A 232 -23.59 -0.21 2.68
CA TYR A 232 -24.24 -1.28 1.93
C TYR A 232 -25.25 -0.72 0.94
N VAL A 233 -25.07 -1.07 -0.33
CA VAL A 233 -25.88 -0.59 -1.46
C VAL A 233 -26.52 -1.79 -2.16
N PRO A 234 -27.86 -1.84 -2.31
CA PRO A 234 -28.52 -2.86 -3.12
C PRO A 234 -27.93 -2.93 -4.54
N GLY A 235 -27.59 -4.15 -4.99
CA GLY A 235 -26.84 -4.40 -6.22
C GLY A 235 -25.32 -4.28 -6.06
N GLY A 236 -24.83 -3.29 -5.30
CA GLY A 236 -23.40 -2.96 -5.19
C GLY A 236 -22.66 -3.61 -4.01
N GLY A 237 -23.39 -4.08 -3.00
CA GLY A 237 -22.81 -4.64 -1.77
C GLY A 237 -22.16 -3.57 -0.90
N TRP A 238 -21.14 -3.96 -0.13
CA TRP A 238 -20.38 -3.05 0.74
C TRP A 238 -19.36 -2.24 -0.08
N ILE A 239 -19.51 -0.92 -0.09
CA ILE A 239 -18.63 0.03 -0.79
C ILE A 239 -17.83 0.83 0.22
N GLY A 240 -16.50 0.82 0.09
CA GLY A 240 -15.58 1.49 1.01
C GLY A 240 -15.32 2.96 0.67
N LEU A 241 -15.30 3.80 1.70
CA LEU A 241 -15.12 5.25 1.66
C LEU A 241 -14.02 5.65 2.64
N ASP A 242 -12.89 6.10 2.10
CA ASP A 242 -11.79 6.61 2.91
C ASP A 242 -11.93 8.12 3.12
N GLY A 243 -12.48 8.48 4.29
CA GLY A 243 -12.70 9.86 4.69
C GLY A 243 -11.43 10.66 4.92
N THR A 244 -10.24 10.06 4.88
CA THR A 244 -8.96 10.79 4.99
C THR A 244 -8.49 11.32 3.64
N SER A 245 -8.64 10.52 2.59
CA SER A 245 -8.27 10.91 1.22
C SER A 245 -9.44 11.53 0.44
N GLY A 246 -10.68 11.28 0.87
CA GLY A 246 -11.89 11.63 0.13
C GLY A 246 -12.14 10.72 -1.08
N LEU A 247 -11.39 9.61 -1.19
CA LEU A 247 -11.50 8.63 -2.27
C LEU A 247 -12.24 7.37 -1.81
N LEU A 248 -12.81 6.64 -2.77
CA LEU A 248 -13.31 5.30 -2.51
C LEU A 248 -12.13 4.36 -2.24
N CYS A 249 -12.36 3.32 -1.44
CA CYS A 249 -11.34 2.34 -1.11
C CYS A 249 -10.90 1.55 -2.36
N GLY A 250 -9.61 1.66 -2.70
CA GLY A 250 -8.95 0.91 -3.76
C GLY A 250 -8.27 -0.38 -3.27
N GLU A 251 -7.43 -0.96 -4.12
CA GLU A 251 -6.76 -2.25 -3.93
C GLU A 251 -5.80 -2.31 -2.73
N GLY A 252 -5.31 -1.15 -2.29
CA GLY A 252 -4.45 -1.02 -1.12
C GLY A 252 -5.18 -1.14 0.22
N HIS A 253 -6.52 -1.12 0.24
CA HIS A 253 -7.32 -1.23 1.46
C HIS A 253 -7.56 -2.71 1.77
N ILE A 254 -6.88 -3.22 2.80
CA ILE A 254 -6.94 -4.62 3.22
C ILE A 254 -7.79 -4.70 4.49
N PRO A 255 -9.10 -5.01 4.40
CA PRO A 255 -9.98 -5.08 5.58
C PRO A 255 -9.53 -6.19 6.50
N LEU A 256 -9.50 -5.91 7.81
CA LEU A 256 -9.20 -6.91 8.85
C LEU A 256 -10.42 -7.19 9.73
N ALA A 257 -11.10 -6.13 10.19
CA ALA A 257 -12.31 -6.22 11.00
C ALA A 257 -13.36 -5.18 10.60
N CYS A 258 -14.61 -5.62 10.45
CA CYS A 258 -15.78 -4.80 10.14
C CYS A 258 -16.80 -4.93 11.27
N THR A 259 -17.37 -3.81 11.75
CA THR A 259 -18.28 -3.84 12.91
C THR A 259 -19.20 -2.64 12.95
N VAL A 260 -20.34 -2.79 13.62
CA VAL A 260 -21.24 -1.68 13.95
C VAL A 260 -20.68 -0.78 15.05
N ASN A 261 -19.88 -1.35 15.95
CA ASN A 261 -19.25 -0.68 17.08
C ASN A 261 -17.72 -0.58 16.83
N PRO A 262 -17.18 0.63 16.59
CA PRO A 262 -15.77 0.85 16.26
C PRO A 262 -14.79 0.34 17.34
N GLU A 263 -15.18 0.33 18.61
CA GLU A 263 -14.33 -0.18 19.70
C GLU A 263 -14.03 -1.67 19.55
N LEU A 264 -14.95 -2.42 18.94
CA LEU A 264 -14.78 -3.83 18.65
C LEU A 264 -13.93 -4.10 17.40
N ALA A 265 -13.50 -3.05 16.69
CA ALA A 265 -12.60 -3.15 15.54
C ALA A 265 -11.12 -3.06 15.94
N ALA A 266 -10.81 -2.75 17.21
CA ALA A 266 -9.44 -2.53 17.65
C ALA A 266 -8.53 -3.74 17.30
N PRO A 267 -7.34 -3.49 16.70
CA PRO A 267 -6.46 -4.55 16.20
C PRO A 267 -6.08 -5.58 17.27
N VAL A 268 -5.89 -5.11 18.50
CA VAL A 268 -5.60 -5.92 19.68
C VAL A 268 -6.46 -5.40 20.84
N THR A 269 -7.20 -6.29 21.50
CA THR A 269 -7.95 -5.98 22.72
C THR A 269 -7.65 -7.04 23.77
N GLY A 270 -7.37 -6.64 25.01
CA GLY A 270 -7.09 -7.58 26.09
C GLY A 270 -6.94 -6.87 27.42
N THR A 271 -6.57 -7.63 28.45
CA THR A 271 -6.33 -7.09 29.79
C THR A 271 -4.96 -7.51 30.31
N ALA A 272 -4.35 -6.64 31.10
CA ALA A 272 -3.11 -6.90 31.82
C ALA A 272 -3.28 -6.41 33.27
N GLU A 273 -2.53 -6.98 34.21
CA GLU A 273 -2.55 -6.52 35.61
C GLU A 273 -2.12 -5.07 35.77
N GLN A 274 -1.28 -4.58 34.86
CA GLN A 274 -0.79 -3.22 34.80
C GLN A 274 -0.75 -2.74 33.35
N GLU A 275 -0.89 -1.44 33.14
CA GLU A 275 -0.71 -0.84 31.82
C GLU A 275 0.73 -1.00 31.33
N ALA A 276 0.89 -1.13 30.01
CA ALA A 276 2.21 -1.15 29.39
C ALA A 276 2.89 0.22 29.59
N ARG A 277 4.18 0.21 29.92
CA ARG A 277 5.01 1.42 30.03
C ARG A 277 5.64 1.82 28.71
N GLY A 278 5.85 0.86 27.82
CA GLY A 278 6.37 1.08 26.48
C GLY A 278 5.45 0.46 25.44
N PHE A 279 5.33 1.16 24.31
CA PHE A 279 4.61 0.69 23.14
C PHE A 279 5.46 1.00 21.90
N GLU A 280 5.81 -0.02 21.15
CA GLU A 280 6.50 0.09 19.88
C GLU A 280 5.59 -0.49 18.79
N HIS A 281 5.48 0.26 17.69
CA HIS A 281 4.75 -0.17 16.51
C HIS A 281 5.61 0.10 15.28
N HIS A 282 5.76 -0.93 14.45
CA HIS A 282 6.52 -0.85 13.22
C HIS A 282 5.76 -1.54 12.10
N MET A 283 5.72 -0.89 10.95
CA MET A 283 5.17 -1.45 9.72
C MET A 283 6.12 -1.21 8.55
N GLU A 284 6.25 -2.23 7.71
CA GLU A 284 7.09 -2.23 6.53
C GLU A 284 6.35 -2.91 5.38
N VAL A 285 6.49 -2.37 4.17
CA VAL A 285 6.05 -3.03 2.95
C VAL A 285 7.22 -3.23 1.99
N ILE A 286 7.36 -4.44 1.46
CA ILE A 286 8.44 -4.84 0.56
C ILE A 286 7.82 -5.39 -0.73
N ARG A 287 8.26 -4.93 -1.90
CA ARG A 287 7.83 -5.52 -3.19
C ARG A 287 8.51 -6.87 -3.41
N LEU A 288 7.74 -7.91 -3.71
CA LEU A 288 8.21 -9.27 -3.95
C LEU A 288 8.34 -9.54 -5.46
N GLY A 289 9.48 -10.08 -5.89
CA GLY A 289 9.71 -10.44 -7.30
C GLY A 289 9.70 -9.26 -8.27
N HIS A 290 9.82 -8.03 -7.74
CA HIS A 290 9.91 -6.81 -8.53
C HIS A 290 11.38 -6.53 -8.81
N GLU A 291 11.85 -6.90 -10.01
CA GLU A 291 13.19 -6.51 -10.45
C GLU A 291 13.25 -4.98 -10.54
N PRO A 292 14.16 -4.32 -9.79
CA PRO A 292 14.32 -2.89 -9.91
C PRO A 292 14.74 -2.57 -11.34
N ARG A 293 13.82 -2.01 -12.12
CA ARG A 293 14.18 -1.44 -13.42
C ARG A 293 14.99 -0.18 -13.12
N PRO A 294 16.29 -0.10 -13.47
CA PRO A 294 17.08 1.09 -13.19
C PRO A 294 16.59 2.23 -14.05
N ARG A 295 15.64 3.02 -13.52
CA ARG A 295 15.08 4.23 -14.14
C ARG A 295 15.61 5.51 -13.48
N LYS A 296 16.26 5.37 -12.33
CA LYS A 296 17.01 6.41 -11.61
C LYS A 296 18.45 5.91 -11.42
N PRO A 297 19.44 6.81 -11.26
CA PRO A 297 20.76 6.41 -10.78
C PRO A 297 20.63 5.62 -9.48
N TYR A 298 21.49 4.63 -9.28
CA TYR A 298 21.60 3.94 -8.00
C TYR A 298 21.87 4.95 -6.89
N THR A 299 21.33 4.71 -5.68
CA THR A 299 21.78 5.45 -4.50
C THR A 299 23.25 5.15 -4.23
N ASP A 300 23.95 6.03 -3.52
CA ASP A 300 25.36 5.80 -3.18
C ASP A 300 25.54 4.46 -2.44
N GLU A 301 24.62 4.14 -1.52
CA GLU A 301 24.61 2.86 -0.81
C GLU A 301 24.44 1.66 -1.75
N GLN A 302 23.51 1.73 -2.71
CA GLN A 302 23.30 0.68 -3.70
C GLN A 302 24.54 0.51 -4.59
N TRP A 303 25.17 1.62 -4.99
CA TRP A 303 26.37 1.61 -5.80
C TRP A 303 27.57 1.00 -5.06
N ASP A 304 27.72 1.32 -3.78
CA ASP A 304 28.75 0.76 -2.92
C ASP A 304 28.55 -0.75 -2.73
N GLN A 305 27.31 -1.21 -2.51
CA GLN A 305 26.99 -2.64 -2.42
C GLN A 305 27.27 -3.38 -3.74
N LEU A 306 26.90 -2.79 -4.88
CA LEU A 306 27.20 -3.36 -6.20
C LEU A 306 28.70 -3.48 -6.43
N THR A 307 29.46 -2.44 -6.09
CA THR A 307 30.92 -2.41 -6.26
C THR A 307 31.60 -3.42 -5.33
N ALA A 308 31.16 -3.52 -4.07
CA ALA A 308 31.66 -4.49 -3.11
C ALA A 308 31.38 -5.93 -3.55
N THR A 309 30.18 -6.18 -4.09
CA THR A 309 29.81 -7.49 -4.64
C THR A 309 30.67 -7.83 -5.85
N GLY A 310 30.87 -6.89 -6.77
CA GLY A 310 31.77 -7.07 -7.92
C GLY A 310 33.20 -7.40 -7.50
N ALA A 311 33.74 -6.68 -6.53
CA ALA A 311 35.08 -6.95 -5.99
C ALA A 311 35.19 -8.35 -5.36
N SER A 312 34.16 -8.80 -4.64
CA SER A 312 34.10 -10.14 -4.06
C SER A 312 34.07 -11.23 -5.13
N VAL A 313 33.31 -11.04 -6.21
CA VAL A 313 33.28 -11.95 -7.36
C VAL A 313 34.63 -11.99 -8.05
N ASP A 314 35.26 -10.85 -8.31
CA ASP A 314 36.58 -10.76 -8.93
C ASP A 314 37.67 -11.44 -8.10
N GLU A 315 37.60 -11.33 -6.77
CA GLU A 315 38.52 -12.03 -5.87
C GLU A 315 38.31 -13.55 -5.93
N ALA A 316 37.06 -14.01 -5.92
CA ALA A 316 36.74 -15.43 -6.05
C ALA A 316 37.21 -16.02 -7.39
N LEU A 317 37.05 -15.28 -8.49
CA LEU A 317 37.54 -15.69 -9.81
C LEU A 317 39.07 -15.77 -9.85
N ARG A 318 39.77 -14.75 -9.34
CA ARG A 318 41.24 -14.74 -9.25
C ARG A 318 41.77 -15.88 -8.39
N ALA A 319 41.12 -16.18 -7.27
CA ALA A 319 41.51 -17.29 -6.40
C ALA A 319 41.44 -18.66 -7.11
N GLN A 320 40.59 -18.80 -8.12
CA GLN A 320 40.50 -20.00 -8.96
C GLN A 320 41.35 -19.93 -10.23
N GLY A 321 42.16 -18.88 -10.40
CA GLY A 321 42.97 -18.67 -11.61
C GLY A 321 42.11 -18.41 -12.86
N ILE A 322 40.88 -17.93 -12.68
CA ILE A 322 39.98 -17.60 -13.78
C ILE A 322 40.11 -16.11 -14.09
N ASP A 323 40.81 -15.81 -15.18
CA ASP A 323 40.82 -14.46 -15.76
C ASP A 323 39.65 -14.35 -16.76
N LEU A 324 38.50 -13.87 -16.29
CA LEU A 324 37.33 -13.64 -17.13
C LEU A 324 37.34 -12.22 -17.69
N THR A 325 37.44 -12.09 -19.01
CA THR A 325 37.16 -10.83 -19.72
C THR A 325 35.83 -10.94 -20.45
N THR A 326 34.82 -10.21 -19.98
CA THR A 326 33.53 -10.10 -20.65
C THR A 326 33.54 -8.84 -21.51
N GLY A 327 33.57 -9.02 -22.84
CA GLY A 327 33.36 -7.94 -23.80
C GLY A 327 31.91 -7.94 -24.25
N GLY A 328 31.14 -6.91 -23.87
CA GLY A 328 29.88 -6.60 -24.54
C GLY A 328 30.14 -5.96 -25.91
N GLU A 329 29.11 -5.86 -26.76
CA GLU A 329 29.11 -4.94 -27.91
C GLU A 329 28.53 -3.59 -27.43
N PRO A 330 29.32 -2.68 -26.81
CA PRO A 330 28.78 -1.42 -26.33
C PRO A 330 28.26 -0.62 -27.52
N THR A 331 27.00 -0.22 -27.45
CA THR A 331 26.42 0.70 -28.44
C THR A 331 26.67 2.11 -27.97
N PHE A 332 27.37 2.90 -28.79
CA PHE A 332 27.60 4.32 -28.52
C PHE A 332 26.52 5.17 -29.18
N THR A 333 25.94 6.08 -28.40
CA THR A 333 25.00 7.11 -28.86
C THR A 333 25.52 8.48 -28.48
N SER A 334 25.60 9.41 -29.43
CA SER A 334 26.11 10.75 -29.16
C SER A 334 25.23 11.51 -28.17
N ARG A 335 25.82 12.02 -27.08
CA ARG A 335 25.13 12.92 -26.13
C ARG A 335 24.84 14.30 -26.74
N LEU A 336 25.67 14.75 -27.68
CA LEU A 336 25.59 16.09 -28.25
C LEU A 336 24.52 16.18 -29.34
N HIS A 337 24.37 15.10 -30.12
CA HIS A 337 23.46 15.07 -31.26
C HIS A 337 22.59 13.80 -31.31
N PRO A 338 21.91 13.41 -30.21
CA PRO A 338 21.19 12.13 -30.13
C PRO A 338 20.02 12.00 -31.12
N LYS A 339 19.57 13.12 -31.69
CA LYS A 339 18.43 13.18 -32.62
C LYS A 339 18.82 12.96 -34.10
N LEU A 340 20.11 12.96 -34.45
CA LEU A 340 20.47 12.74 -35.86
C LEU A 340 20.13 11.32 -36.30
N PRO A 341 19.76 11.10 -37.59
CA PRO A 341 19.36 9.79 -38.09
C PRO A 341 20.38 8.69 -37.80
N GLU A 342 21.68 8.98 -37.89
CA GLU A 342 22.78 8.04 -37.64
C GLU A 342 22.82 7.44 -36.22
N TRP A 343 22.16 8.07 -35.25
CA TRP A 343 22.07 7.60 -33.86
C TRP A 343 20.76 6.87 -33.56
N ASN A 344 19.84 6.81 -34.53
CA ASN A 344 18.51 6.23 -34.36
C ASN A 344 18.23 5.12 -35.40
N THR A 345 18.38 5.43 -36.68
CA THR A 345 17.91 4.59 -37.80
C THR A 345 18.97 4.32 -38.85
N GLU A 346 19.87 5.26 -39.13
CA GLU A 346 20.88 5.12 -40.18
C GLU A 346 22.15 4.40 -39.69
N ALA A 347 22.85 3.78 -40.65
CA ALA A 347 24.04 2.98 -40.42
C ALA A 347 25.20 3.78 -39.80
N LEU A 348 25.70 4.77 -40.56
CA LEU A 348 26.93 5.50 -40.26
C LEU A 348 26.76 7.04 -40.26
N GLY A 349 25.86 7.60 -41.07
CA GLY A 349 25.70 9.04 -41.23
C GLY A 349 27.02 9.81 -41.49
N GLU A 350 27.04 11.09 -41.15
CA GLU A 350 28.19 11.98 -41.37
C GLU A 350 29.21 11.96 -40.22
N THR A 351 28.78 11.76 -38.98
CA THR A 351 29.63 12.00 -37.79
C THR A 351 29.94 10.75 -36.97
N LYS A 352 29.13 9.70 -37.08
CA LYS A 352 29.24 8.49 -36.24
C LYS A 352 30.61 7.83 -36.35
N TRP A 353 31.16 7.76 -37.55
CA TRP A 353 32.49 7.16 -37.79
C TRP A 353 33.60 7.90 -37.04
N GLN A 354 33.64 9.23 -37.17
CA GLN A 354 34.66 10.05 -36.51
C GLN A 354 34.55 9.95 -34.99
N GLN A 355 33.33 9.96 -34.45
CA GLN A 355 33.11 9.78 -33.01
C GLN A 355 33.49 8.38 -32.53
N GLY A 356 33.20 7.34 -33.33
CA GLY A 356 33.63 5.97 -33.06
C GLY A 356 35.15 5.84 -33.00
N LEU A 357 35.88 6.47 -33.92
CA LEU A 357 37.35 6.49 -33.91
C LEU A 357 37.92 7.18 -32.66
N VAL A 358 37.32 8.30 -32.24
CA VAL A 358 37.72 8.99 -31.01
C VAL A 358 37.49 8.09 -29.80
N MET A 359 36.34 7.43 -29.73
CA MET A 359 36.02 6.49 -28.65
C MET A 359 36.99 5.30 -28.63
N ALA A 360 37.22 4.66 -29.77
CA ALA A 360 38.16 3.54 -29.88
C ALA A 360 39.58 3.94 -29.43
N LYS A 361 40.05 5.13 -29.81
CA LYS A 361 41.35 5.67 -29.37
C LYS A 361 41.41 5.89 -27.86
N GLU A 362 40.35 6.44 -27.26
CA GLU A 362 40.30 6.65 -25.81
C GLU A 362 40.17 5.33 -25.02
N LEU A 363 39.40 4.37 -25.54
CA LEU A 363 39.33 3.02 -24.97
C LEU A 363 40.67 2.31 -25.04
N HIS A 364 41.36 2.39 -26.18
CA HIS A 364 42.68 1.79 -26.35
C HIS A 364 43.71 2.37 -25.34
N LYS A 365 43.70 3.69 -25.12
CA LYS A 365 44.57 4.32 -24.10
C LYS A 365 44.30 3.81 -22.68
N ARG A 366 43.05 3.48 -22.35
CA ARG A 366 42.63 3.09 -20.99
C ARG A 366 42.70 1.59 -20.72
N PHE A 367 42.32 0.78 -21.72
CA PHE A 367 42.11 -0.66 -21.56
C PHE A 367 43.02 -1.51 -22.44
N GLY A 368 43.67 -0.91 -23.45
CA GLY A 368 44.34 -1.65 -24.54
C GLY A 368 45.84 -1.43 -24.66
N VAL A 369 46.55 -1.04 -23.59
CA VAL A 369 48.01 -0.81 -23.64
C VAL A 369 48.73 -2.08 -24.13
N GLY A 370 49.38 -2.00 -25.30
CA GLY A 370 50.02 -3.15 -25.98
C GLY A 370 49.13 -3.94 -26.95
N GLY A 371 47.84 -3.61 -27.05
CA GLY A 371 46.90 -4.20 -28.00
C GLY A 371 46.97 -3.60 -29.40
N LEU A 372 46.34 -4.28 -30.37
CA LEU A 372 46.15 -3.78 -31.74
C LEU A 372 44.69 -3.40 -31.95
N VAL A 373 44.42 -2.16 -32.38
CA VAL A 373 43.06 -1.75 -32.80
C VAL A 373 42.80 -2.31 -34.19
N GLN A 374 41.72 -3.08 -34.35
CA GLN A 374 41.35 -3.69 -35.62
C GLN A 374 40.20 -2.96 -36.27
N TYR A 375 40.43 -2.47 -37.49
CA TYR A 375 39.40 -1.85 -38.32
C TYR A 375 38.90 -2.88 -39.32
N ARG A 376 37.65 -3.33 -39.17
CA ARG A 376 37.09 -4.34 -40.07
C ARG A 376 35.69 -3.99 -40.53
N MET A 377 35.31 -4.59 -41.66
CA MET A 377 33.93 -4.56 -42.14
C MET A 377 33.03 -5.25 -41.10
N GLY A 378 32.00 -4.54 -40.67
CA GLY A 378 30.96 -5.03 -39.77
C GLY A 378 29.79 -5.65 -40.54
N LYS A 379 28.64 -5.78 -39.87
CA LYS A 379 27.40 -6.31 -40.47
C LYS A 379 26.91 -5.36 -41.59
N GLN A 380 26.45 -5.92 -42.70
CA GLN A 380 25.74 -5.20 -43.76
C GLN A 380 24.28 -5.65 -43.76
N TYR A 381 23.35 -4.71 -43.62
CA TYR A 381 21.91 -5.03 -43.59
C TYR A 381 21.27 -4.86 -44.98
N PRO A 382 20.19 -5.61 -45.30
CA PRO A 382 19.45 -5.44 -46.55
C PRO A 382 19.00 -3.98 -46.75
N GLY A 383 19.33 -3.39 -47.90
CA GLY A 383 19.00 -2.00 -48.23
C GLY A 383 20.11 -0.97 -47.98
N GLU A 384 21.22 -1.35 -47.34
CA GLU A 384 22.38 -0.47 -47.16
C GLU A 384 23.36 -0.58 -48.35
N SER A 385 23.77 0.56 -48.92
CA SER A 385 24.70 0.62 -50.06
C SER A 385 26.15 0.32 -49.71
N LEU A 386 26.52 0.44 -48.43
CA LEU A 386 27.85 0.16 -47.88
C LEU A 386 27.72 -0.61 -46.57
N PRO A 387 28.70 -1.46 -46.21
CA PRO A 387 28.70 -2.14 -44.92
C PRO A 387 28.97 -1.19 -43.76
N ARG A 388 28.51 -1.59 -42.56
CA ARG A 388 28.92 -0.92 -41.32
C ARG A 388 30.38 -1.27 -40.99
N TRP A 389 30.97 -0.56 -40.04
CA TRP A 389 32.33 -0.79 -39.58
C TRP A 389 32.35 -1.26 -38.13
N ALA A 390 33.23 -2.22 -37.83
CA ALA A 390 33.56 -2.63 -36.47
C ALA A 390 34.96 -2.11 -36.13
N LEU A 391 35.06 -1.49 -34.95
CA LEU A 391 36.26 -0.88 -34.39
C LEU A 391 36.76 -1.66 -33.18
#